data_AF-A0A512JAY5-F1
#
_entry.id   AF-A0A512JAY5-F1
#
_cell.length_a   1.000
_cell.length_b   1.000
_cell.length_c   1.000
_cell.angle_alpha   90.00
_cell.angle_beta   90.00
_cell.angle_gamma   90.00
#
_symmetry.space_group_name_H-M   'P 1'
#
loop_
_entity.id
_entity.type
_entity.pdbx_description
1 polymer ?
#
loop_
_entity_poly.entity_id
_entity_poly.type
_entity_poly.pdbx_seq_one_letter_code
_entity_poly.pdbx_strand_id
1 'polypeptide(L)'
;MGDWMINVTLQPVVIGTGSPDAVGRLAYADGKLVAVLVRLSDELHAADGLAGQWCVEAGFGACDVGVLSVQFPGLEAARNWIAERISVKPLAA
;
A
#
# COMPACT_ATOMS: atom_id res chain seq x y z
N MET A 1 -28.26 7.20 -2.58
CA MET A 1 -26.82 7.46 -2.73
C MET A 1 -26.09 6.22 -2.28
N GLY A 2 -25.67 5.35 -3.20
CA GLY A 2 -25.02 4.09 -2.85
C GLY A 2 -23.52 4.31 -2.63
N ASP A 3 -23.02 3.79 -1.52
CA ASP A 3 -21.63 3.80 -1.07
C ASP A 3 -20.62 3.52 -2.19
N TRP A 4 -19.98 4.58 -2.68
CA TRP A 4 -18.79 4.50 -3.54
C TRP A 4 -17.53 4.15 -2.75
N MET A 5 -17.67 3.51 -1.59
CA MET A 5 -16.53 3.03 -0.83
C MET A 5 -15.95 1.81 -1.56
N ILE A 6 -14.98 2.08 -2.42
CA ILE A 6 -14.13 1.06 -3.02
C ILE A 6 -13.61 0.16 -1.89
N ASN A 7 -14.07 -1.09 -1.88
CA ASN A 7 -13.68 -2.05 -0.86
C ASN A 7 -12.25 -2.52 -1.16
N VAL A 8 -11.28 -1.98 -0.43
CA VAL A 8 -9.87 -2.34 -0.54
C VAL A 8 -9.58 -3.43 0.49
N THR A 9 -9.23 -4.63 0.01
CA THR A 9 -8.79 -5.74 0.87
C THR A 9 -7.27 -5.82 0.91
N LEU A 10 -6.71 -5.99 2.10
CA LEU A 10 -5.27 -6.16 2.30
C LEU A 10 -4.98 -7.62 2.63
N GLN A 11 -4.34 -8.34 1.71
CA GLN A 11 -3.95 -9.73 1.91
C GLN A 11 -2.52 -9.83 2.44
N PRO A 12 -2.26 -10.60 3.51
CA PRO A 12 -0.91 -10.83 4.01
C PRO A 12 -0.07 -11.59 2.98
N VAL A 13 1.13 -11.09 2.73
CA VAL A 13 2.13 -11.76 1.88
C VAL A 13 3.50 -11.66 2.53
N VAL A 14 4.35 -12.64 2.25
CA VAL A 14 5.78 -12.56 2.57
C VAL A 14 6.51 -12.09 1.30
N ILE A 15 7.13 -10.90 1.35
CA ILE A 15 7.88 -10.36 0.21
C ILE A 15 9.31 -10.88 0.32
N GLY A 16 9.80 -11.49 -0.76
CA GLY A 16 11.18 -11.97 -0.86
C GLY A 16 12.18 -10.84 -1.08
N THR A 17 12.22 -9.84 -0.18
CA THR A 17 13.12 -8.68 -0.26
C THR A 17 14.59 -9.04 0.01
N GLY A 18 14.87 -10.27 0.48
CA GLY A 18 16.22 -10.70 0.90
C GLY A 18 16.63 -10.14 2.28
N SER A 19 15.72 -9.45 2.96
CA SER A 19 15.89 -8.79 4.27
C SER A 19 14.84 -9.27 5.27
N PRO A 20 15.00 -9.04 6.58
CA PRO A 20 13.97 -9.33 7.59
C PRO A 20 12.67 -8.53 7.39
N ASP A 21 12.68 -7.51 6.54
CA ASP A 21 11.54 -6.75 5.99
C ASP A 21 10.65 -7.57 5.04
N ALA A 22 10.32 -8.80 5.43
CA ALA A 22 9.54 -9.71 4.61
C ALA A 22 8.04 -9.54 4.81
N VAL A 23 7.58 -8.70 5.73
CA VAL A 23 6.14 -8.53 6.02
C VAL A 23 5.52 -7.55 5.02
N GLY A 24 4.70 -8.07 4.12
CA GLY A 24 3.97 -7.28 3.13
C GLY A 24 2.45 -7.40 3.20
N ARG A 25 1.78 -6.52 2.46
CA ARG A 25 0.34 -6.59 2.16
C ARG A 25 0.10 -6.33 0.67
N LEU A 26 -0.66 -7.21 0.04
CA LEU A 26 -1.20 -6.97 -1.30
C LEU A 26 -2.54 -6.29 -1.16
N ALA A 27 -2.70 -5.12 -1.77
CA ALA A 27 -3.95 -4.39 -1.79
C ALA A 27 -4.73 -4.73 -3.06
N TYR A 28 -5.94 -5.26 -2.88
CA TYR A 28 -6.87 -5.53 -3.95
C TYR A 28 -8.07 -4.60 -3.86
N ALA A 29 -8.51 -4.10 -5.01
CA ALA A 29 -9.78 -3.40 -5.17
C ALA A 29 -10.52 -4.03 -6.34
N ASP A 30 -11.79 -4.43 -6.12
CA ASP A 30 -12.63 -5.06 -7.15
C ASP A 30 -11.95 -6.30 -7.81
N GLY A 31 -11.24 -7.09 -7.01
CA GLY A 31 -10.51 -8.27 -7.47
C GLY A 31 -9.22 -7.99 -8.24
N LYS A 32 -8.80 -6.72 -8.40
CA LYS A 32 -7.56 -6.32 -9.07
C LYS A 32 -6.50 -5.91 -8.06
N LEU A 33 -5.25 -6.34 -8.28
CA LEU A 33 -4.11 -5.86 -7.49
C LEU A 33 -3.83 -4.39 -7.85
N VAL A 34 -3.88 -3.51 -6.86
CA VAL A 34 -3.72 -2.06 -7.03
C VAL A 34 -2.49 -1.49 -6.34
N ALA A 35 -1.99 -2.15 -5.30
CA ALA A 35 -0.72 -1.78 -4.66
C ALA A 35 -0.08 -2.96 -3.91
N VAL A 36 1.23 -2.88 -3.75
CA VAL A 36 2.05 -3.74 -2.88
C VAL A 36 2.60 -2.86 -1.76
N LEU A 37 2.28 -3.23 -0.52
CA LEU A 37 2.80 -2.57 0.66
C LEU A 37 3.84 -3.44 1.35
N VAL A 38 4.90 -2.81 1.83
CA VAL A 38 5.94 -3.43 2.66
C VAL A 38 6.00 -2.71 4.00
N ARG A 39 6.19 -3.45 5.09
CA ARG A 39 6.45 -2.87 6.40
C ARG A 39 7.93 -2.58 6.54
N LEU A 40 8.26 -1.34 6.88
CA LEU A 40 9.62 -0.95 7.23
C LEU A 40 9.99 -1.51 8.60
N SER A 41 11.04 -2.32 8.67
CA SER A 41 11.52 -2.90 9.93
C SER A 41 12.38 -1.92 10.70
N ASP A 42 12.37 -2.12 12.01
CA ASP A 42 13.14 -1.35 12.98
C ASP A 42 14.65 -1.44 12.69
N GLU A 43 15.16 -2.61 12.27
CA GLU A 43 16.59 -2.83 12.05
C GLU A 43 17.22 -1.93 10.97
N LEU A 44 16.49 -1.61 9.89
CA LEU A 44 17.00 -0.78 8.80
C LEU A 44 16.58 0.69 8.92
N HIS A 45 15.44 0.98 9.55
CA HIS A 45 14.81 2.31 9.55
C HIS A 45 14.66 2.95 10.95
N ALA A 46 15.21 2.35 12.02
CA ALA A 46 15.19 2.94 13.37
C ALA A 46 15.89 4.31 13.43
N ALA A 47 16.94 4.52 12.61
CA ALA A 47 17.66 5.80 12.58
C ALA A 47 16.82 6.96 12.01
N ASP A 48 15.81 6.67 11.18
CA ASP A 48 14.96 7.67 10.54
C ASP A 48 13.61 7.86 11.26
N GLY A 49 13.36 7.08 12.33
CA GLY A 49 12.08 7.12 13.06
C GLY A 49 10.88 6.58 12.27
N LEU A 50 11.14 5.91 11.14
CA LEU A 50 10.13 5.31 10.26
C LEU A 50 9.87 3.83 10.55
N ALA A 51 10.49 3.29 11.60
CA ALA A 51 10.29 1.92 12.03
C ALA A 51 8.82 1.60 12.27
N GLY A 52 8.35 0.49 11.70
CA GLY A 52 6.97 0.03 11.81
C GLY A 52 5.97 0.70 10.87
N GLN A 53 6.40 1.68 10.07
CA GLN A 53 5.58 2.27 9.01
C GLN A 53 5.42 1.34 7.82
N TRP A 54 4.49 1.67 6.94
CA TRP A 54 4.17 0.94 5.72
C TRP A 54 4.47 1.80 4.50
N CYS A 55 5.17 1.23 3.52
CA CYS A 55 5.45 1.90 2.26
C CYS A 55 4.73 1.21 1.11
N VAL A 56 4.23 2.00 0.15
CA VAL A 56 3.85 1.47 -1.16
C VAL A 56 5.13 1.31 -1.98
N GLU A 57 5.54 0.07 -2.22
CA GLU A 57 6.72 -0.27 -3.02
C GLU A 57 6.38 -0.34 -4.51
N ALA A 58 5.18 -0.82 -4.82
CA ALA A 58 4.64 -0.82 -6.17
C ALA A 58 3.16 -0.43 -6.14
N GLY A 59 2.80 0.56 -6.96
CA GLY A 59 1.42 0.97 -7.16
C GLY A 59 1.01 0.77 -8.62
N PHE A 60 -0.26 0.45 -8.85
CA PHE A 60 -0.78 0.21 -10.20
C PHE A 60 -1.94 1.16 -10.51
N GLY A 61 -2.00 1.65 -11.75
CA GLY A 61 -3.09 2.51 -12.23
C GLY A 61 -3.23 3.80 -11.43
N ALA A 62 -4.35 3.97 -10.72
CA ALA A 62 -4.60 5.15 -9.88
C ALA A 62 -3.66 5.25 -8.66
N CYS A 63 -3.08 4.13 -8.25
CA CYS A 63 -2.13 4.07 -7.14
C CYS A 63 -0.67 4.12 -7.60
N ASP A 64 -0.39 4.30 -8.89
CA ASP A 64 0.98 4.49 -9.38
C ASP A 64 1.64 5.70 -8.71
N VAL A 65 2.76 5.46 -8.03
CA VAL A 65 3.50 6.46 -7.25
C VAL A 65 4.86 6.80 -7.87
N GLY A 66 5.21 6.16 -8.98
CA GLY A 66 6.51 6.32 -9.62
C GLY A 66 7.65 6.00 -8.66
N VAL A 67 8.68 6.87 -8.65
CA VAL A 67 9.87 6.72 -7.78
C VAL A 67 9.61 7.16 -6.33
N LEU A 68 8.48 7.81 -6.06
CA LEU A 68 8.18 8.32 -4.72
C LEU A 68 7.57 7.21 -3.86
N SER A 69 8.33 6.71 -2.89
CA SER A 69 7.79 5.83 -1.86
C SER A 69 6.83 6.61 -0.97
N VAL A 70 5.55 6.23 -0.96
CA VAL A 70 4.56 6.84 -0.06
C VAL A 70 4.51 6.02 1.22
N GLN A 71 4.71 6.70 2.35
CA GLN A 71 4.83 6.10 3.66
C GLN A 71 3.57 6.36 4.50
N PHE A 72 3.20 5.39 5.31
CA PHE A 72 1.99 5.41 6.12
C PHE A 72 2.29 4.91 7.53
N PRO A 73 1.74 5.55 8.57
CA PRO A 73 1.92 5.09 9.95
C PRO A 73 1.21 3.77 10.26
N GLY A 74 0.35 3.27 9.36
CA GLY A 74 -0.38 2.03 9.55
C GLY A 74 -1.16 1.59 8.32
N LEU A 75 -1.61 0.33 8.35
CA LEU A 75 -2.36 -0.29 7.25
C LEU A 75 -3.69 0.40 6.96
N GLU A 76 -4.37 0.91 7.99
CA GLU A 76 -5.64 1.64 7.83
C GLU A 76 -5.45 2.93 7.03
N ALA A 77 -4.39 3.69 7.34
CA ALA A 77 -4.05 4.91 6.62
C ALA A 77 -3.71 4.62 5.15
N ALA A 78 -2.95 3.55 4.93
CA ALA A 78 -2.62 3.12 3.58
C ALA A 78 -3.86 2.65 2.80
N ARG A 79 -4.76 1.87 3.42
CA ARG A 79 -6.02 1.44 2.80
C ARG A 79 -6.88 2.62 2.39
N ASN A 80 -7.07 3.60 3.29
CA ASN A 80 -7.89 4.77 3.00
C ASN A 80 -7.31 5.58 1.84
N TRP A 81 -5.99 5.76 1.80
CA TRP A 81 -5.32 6.42 0.69
C TRP A 81 -5.53 5.68 -0.65
N ILE A 82 -5.44 4.35 -0.66
CA ILE A 82 -5.69 3.52 -1.86
C ILE A 82 -7.14 3.70 -2.32
N ALA A 83 -8.10 3.62 -1.39
CA ALA A 83 -9.51 3.79 -1.69
C ALA A 83 -9.81 5.18 -2.26
N GLU A 84 -9.22 6.25 -1.71
CA GLU A 84 -9.36 7.61 -2.22
C GLU A 84 -8.83 7.74 -3.65
N ARG A 85 -7.64 7.21 -3.93
CA ARG A 85 -7.04 7.30 -5.28
C ARG A 85 -7.86 6.62 -6.35
N ILE A 86 -8.42 5.45 -6.03
CA ILE A 86 -9.25 4.68 -6.96
C ILE A 86 -10.62 5.35 -7.16
N SER A 87 -11.15 6.00 -6.13
CA SER A 87 -12.39 6.78 -6.24
C SER A 87 -12.23 8.07 -7.03
N VAL A 88 -11.07 8.74 -6.95
CA VAL A 88 -10.83 10.05 -7.58
C VAL A 88 -10.43 9.92 -9.05
N LYS A 89 -9.76 8.84 -9.44
CA LYS A 89 -9.36 8.60 -10.83
C LYS A 89 -10.19 7.43 -11.40
N PRO A 90 -11.29 7.69 -12.13
CA PRO A 90 -11.99 6.62 -12.81
C PRO A 90 -10.98 5.91 -13.73
N LEU A 91 -10.99 4.57 -13.72
CA LEU A 91 -10.20 3.76 -14.64
C LEU A 91 -10.49 4.27 -16.05
N ALA A 92 -9.55 5.00 -16.64
CA ALA A 92 -9.52 5.16 -18.08
C ALA A 92 -9.32 3.75 -18.65
N ALA A 93 -10.39 3.23 -19.25
CA ALA A 93 -10.39 2.00 -20.03
C ALA A 93 -9.71 2.23 -21.38
#